data_AF-A0A3D9N960-F1
#
_entry.id   AF-A0A3D9N960-F1
#
_cell.length_a   1.000
_cell.length_b   1.000
_cell.length_c   1.000
_cell.angle_alpha   90.00
_cell.angle_beta   90.00
_cell.angle_gamma   90.00
#
_symmetry.space_group_name_H-M   'P 1'
#
loop_
_entity.id
_entity.type
_entity.pdbx_description
1 polymer ?
#
loop_
_entity_poly.entity_id
_entity_poly.type
_entity_poly.pdbx_seq_one_letter_code
_entity_poly.pdbx_strand_id
1 'polypeptide(L)'
;MSNKITYYSILAILIIGLFGAGGLVIEEFKTGEGCPKIMDIPMCLVVLICFIIPLISHLLKKGNVLYFLFTGLAGSIALIASIMQFTGHAECPKTASGTPMCYYSLLLFSSLIILKILYIKSKPKP
;
A
#
# COMPACT_ATOMS: atom_id res chain seq x y z
N MET A 1 -9.37 -20.06 -15.67
CA MET A 1 -8.51 -19.07 -16.36
C MET A 1 -8.17 -17.82 -15.51
N SER A 2 -9.02 -17.42 -14.57
CA SER A 2 -8.90 -16.18 -13.75
C SER A 2 -7.65 -16.06 -12.85
N ASN A 3 -7.17 -17.16 -12.25
CA ASN A 3 -6.14 -17.09 -11.19
C ASN A 3 -4.78 -16.51 -11.62
N LYS A 4 -4.34 -16.73 -12.86
CA LYS A 4 -3.06 -16.16 -13.34
C LYS A 4 -3.17 -14.64 -13.50
N ILE A 5 -4.26 -14.15 -14.07
CA ILE A 5 -4.50 -12.73 -14.29
C ILE A 5 -4.52 -12.00 -12.95
N THR A 6 -5.34 -12.46 -11.99
CA THR A 6 -5.42 -11.83 -10.67
C THR A 6 -4.09 -11.89 -9.92
N TYR A 7 -3.32 -12.98 -10.05
CA TYR A 7 -1.99 -13.09 -9.47
C TYR A 7 -1.03 -12.03 -10.03
N TYR A 8 -0.94 -11.90 -11.36
CA TYR A 8 -0.08 -10.90 -11.99
C TYR A 8 -0.56 -9.46 -11.72
N SER A 9 -1.87 -9.23 -11.64
CA SER A 9 -2.42 -7.92 -11.27
C SER A 9 -2.04 -7.53 -9.84
N ILE A 10 -2.16 -8.46 -8.87
CA ILE A 10 -1.72 -8.19 -7.49
C ILE A 10 -0.23 -7.89 -7.46
N LEU A 11 0.58 -8.69 -8.16
CA LEU A 11 2.02 -8.49 -8.26
C LEU A 11 2.36 -7.10 -8.83
N ALA A 12 1.72 -6.70 -9.92
CA ALA A 12 1.94 -5.41 -10.56
C ALA A 12 1.59 -4.25 -9.62
N ILE A 13 0.45 -4.32 -8.93
CA ILE A 13 0.03 -3.29 -7.97
C ILE A 13 1.02 -3.18 -6.79
N LEU A 14 1.49 -4.32 -6.26
CA LEU A 14 2.49 -4.32 -5.19
C LEU A 14 3.82 -3.72 -5.65
N ILE A 15 4.28 -4.04 -6.87
CA ILE A 15 5.51 -3.47 -7.42
C ILE A 15 5.36 -1.95 -7.59
N ILE A 16 4.25 -1.48 -8.17
CA ILE A 16 3.98 -0.03 -8.33
C ILE A 16 3.96 0.67 -6.97
N GLY A 17 3.26 0.09 -5.97
CA GLY A 17 3.22 0.62 -4.62
C GLY A 17 4.60 0.66 -3.96
N LEU A 18 5.43 -0.37 -4.18
CA LEU A 18 6.79 -0.45 -3.66
C LEU A 18 7.71 0.61 -4.28
N PHE A 19 7.61 0.85 -5.59
CA PHE A 19 8.35 1.93 -6.26
C PHE A 19 7.90 3.31 -5.79
N GLY A 20 6.59 3.52 -5.64
CA GLY A 20 6.04 4.78 -5.12
C GLY A 20 6.52 5.07 -3.70
N ALA A 21 6.33 4.12 -2.78
CA ALA A 21 6.79 4.25 -1.39
C ALA A 21 8.32 4.33 -1.29
N GLY A 22 9.04 3.58 -2.13
CA GLY A 22 10.51 3.59 -2.16
C GLY A 22 11.06 4.94 -2.62
N GLY A 23 10.47 5.57 -3.64
CA GLY A 23 10.82 6.91 -4.08
C GLY A 23 10.65 7.95 -2.97
N LEU A 24 9.54 7.87 -2.23
CA LEU A 24 9.27 8.73 -1.08
C LEU A 24 10.29 8.54 0.06
N VAL A 25 10.70 7.31 0.36
CA VAL A 25 11.74 7.04 1.35
C VAL A 25 13.08 7.62 0.90
N ILE A 26 13.46 7.48 -0.37
CA ILE A 26 14.69 8.07 -0.90
C ILE A 26 14.66 9.59 -0.78
N GLU A 27 13.52 10.22 -1.07
CA GLU A 27 13.33 11.66 -0.94
C GLU A 27 13.45 12.10 0.52
N GLU A 28 12.80 11.39 1.45
CA GLU A 28 12.95 11.58 2.89
C GLU A 28 14.41 11.55 3.35
N PHE A 29 15.21 10.60 2.87
CA PHE A 29 16.63 10.52 3.22
C PHE A 29 17.48 11.66 2.62
N LYS A 30 17.04 12.28 1.52
CA LYS A 30 17.76 13.36 0.84
C LYS A 30 17.39 14.75 1.35
N THR A 31 16.11 15.01 1.55
CA THR A 31 15.56 16.34 1.86
C THR A 31 15.05 16.43 3.29
N GLY A 32 14.69 15.31 3.91
CA GLY A 32 14.04 15.28 5.21
C GLY A 32 12.56 15.67 5.20
N GLU A 33 11.97 15.92 4.02
CA GLU A 33 10.61 16.44 3.80
C GLU A 33 9.76 15.66 2.77
N GLY A 34 10.21 14.51 2.29
CA GLY A 34 9.40 13.62 1.45
C GLY A 34 8.07 13.13 2.08
N CYS A 35 7.97 13.00 3.41
CA CYS A 35 6.84 12.40 4.11
C CYS A 35 6.61 12.89 5.54
N PRO A 36 5.36 12.85 6.03
CA PRO A 36 5.06 13.18 7.42
C PRO A 36 5.73 12.19 8.39
N LYS A 37 6.35 12.76 9.43
CA LYS A 37 6.94 12.01 10.55
C LYS A 37 5.93 11.97 11.68
N ILE A 38 5.64 10.78 12.18
CA ILE A 38 4.85 10.62 13.41
C ILE A 38 5.83 10.14 14.47
N MET A 39 6.02 10.95 15.52
CA MET A 39 6.91 10.60 16.63
C MET A 39 8.33 10.27 16.12
N ASP A 40 8.88 11.13 15.25
CA ASP A 40 10.19 11.00 14.57
C ASP A 40 10.34 9.85 13.55
N ILE A 41 9.31 9.03 13.33
CA ILE A 41 9.35 7.93 12.35
C ILE A 41 8.68 8.36 11.03
N PRO A 42 9.40 8.32 9.88
CA PRO A 42 8.81 8.64 8.59
C PRO A 42 7.77 7.59 8.19
N MET A 43 6.53 8.05 7.97
CA MET A 43 5.41 7.16 7.63
C MET A 43 5.64 6.38 6.34
N CYS A 44 6.42 6.93 5.41
CA CYS A 44 6.74 6.25 4.15
C CYS A 44 7.58 4.99 4.34
N LEU A 45 8.40 4.93 5.39
CA LEU A 45 9.15 3.73 5.74
C LEU A 45 8.20 2.63 6.26
N VAL A 46 7.21 3.02 7.06
CA VAL A 46 6.14 2.11 7.52
C VAL A 46 5.34 1.57 6.33
N VAL A 47 4.88 2.45 5.44
CA VAL A 47 4.12 2.07 4.24
C VAL A 47 4.95 1.16 3.31
N LEU A 48 6.25 1.43 3.16
CA LEU A 48 7.15 0.57 2.39
C LEU A 48 7.20 -0.85 2.96
N ILE A 49 7.37 -0.99 4.28
CA ILE A 49 7.33 -2.29 4.96
C ILE A 49 5.97 -2.97 4.75
N CYS A 50 4.88 -2.21 4.84
CA CYS A 50 3.53 -2.70 4.58
C CYS A 50 3.30 -3.15 3.13
N PHE A 51 4.12 -2.76 2.15
CA PHE A 51 4.10 -3.31 0.79
C PHE A 51 5.00 -4.54 0.64
N ILE A 52 6.17 -4.55 1.30
CA ILE A 52 7.13 -5.66 1.26
C ILE A 52 6.52 -6.94 1.84
N ILE A 53 5.87 -6.86 3.01
CA ILE A 53 5.34 -8.05 3.69
C ILE A 53 4.24 -8.77 2.86
N PRO A 54 3.22 -8.07 2.33
CA PRO A 54 2.26 -8.67 1.41
C PRO A 54 2.89 -9.19 0.12
N LEU A 55 3.92 -8.53 -0.42
CA LEU A 55 4.65 -9.00 -1.59
C LEU A 55 5.34 -10.35 -1.35
N ILE A 56 6.08 -10.46 -0.25
CA ILE A 56 6.73 -11.72 0.15
C ILE A 56 5.67 -12.80 0.39
N SER A 57 4.61 -12.49 1.13
CA SER A 57 3.52 -13.44 1.39
C SER A 57 2.82 -13.90 0.10
N HIS A 58 2.65 -12.99 -0.87
CA HIS A 58 2.06 -13.31 -2.17
C HIS A 58 2.97 -14.22 -3.00
N LEU A 59 4.29 -13.95 -3.05
CA LEU A 59 5.28 -14.78 -3.74
C LEU A 59 5.39 -16.18 -3.14
N LEU A 60 5.44 -16.28 -1.81
CA LEU A 60 5.50 -17.56 -1.09
C LEU A 60 4.19 -18.35 -1.18
N LYS A 61 3.12 -17.76 -1.73
CA LYS A 61 1.77 -18.34 -1.82
C LYS A 61 1.24 -18.86 -0.47
N LYS A 62 1.80 -18.36 0.64
CA LYS A 62 1.54 -18.80 2.02
C LYS A 62 1.36 -17.57 2.91
N GLY A 63 0.53 -17.70 3.95
CA GLY A 63 0.28 -16.61 4.90
C GLY A 63 -0.75 -15.58 4.41
N ASN A 64 -1.88 -16.01 3.85
CA ASN A 64 -2.97 -15.10 3.48
C ASN A 64 -3.43 -14.20 4.64
N VAL A 65 -3.36 -14.69 5.89
CA VAL A 65 -3.66 -13.90 7.09
C VAL A 65 -2.69 -12.73 7.22
N LEU A 66 -1.38 -12.97 7.05
CA LEU A 66 -0.35 -11.93 7.11
C LEU A 66 -0.56 -10.89 5.99
N TYR A 67 -0.87 -11.37 4.78
CA TYR A 67 -1.23 -10.49 3.66
C TYR A 67 -2.38 -9.55 4.02
N PHE A 68 -3.51 -10.09 4.51
CA PHE A 68 -4.68 -9.28 4.86
C PHE A 68 -4.45 -8.38 6.07
N LEU A 69 -3.70 -8.83 7.07
CA LEU A 69 -3.38 -8.02 8.24
C LEU A 69 -2.58 -6.78 7.84
N PHE A 70 -1.48 -6.94 7.09
CA PHE A 70 -0.64 -5.81 6.70
C PHE A 70 -1.30 -4.91 5.66
N THR A 71 -1.98 -5.47 4.66
CA THR A 71 -2.72 -4.65 3.68
C THR A 71 -3.91 -3.94 4.30
N GLY A 72 -4.64 -4.60 5.21
CA GLY A 72 -5.78 -4.01 5.92
C GLY A 72 -5.35 -2.91 6.91
N LEU A 73 -4.25 -3.15 7.65
CA LEU A 73 -3.69 -2.15 8.56
C LEU A 73 -3.20 -0.92 7.80
N ALA A 74 -2.44 -1.11 6.72
CA ALA A 74 -1.98 -0.01 5.87
C ALA A 74 -3.14 0.72 5.18
N GLY A 75 -4.15 -0.01 4.72
CA GLY A 75 -5.37 0.57 4.16
C GLY A 75 -6.15 1.40 5.18
N SER A 76 -6.21 0.96 6.44
CA SER A 76 -6.87 1.70 7.53
C SER A 76 -6.11 2.99 7.85
N ILE A 77 -4.78 2.94 7.91
CA ILE A 77 -3.94 4.13 8.10
C ILE A 77 -4.13 5.10 6.93
N ALA A 78 -4.13 4.60 5.69
CA ALA A 78 -4.37 5.42 4.50
C ALA A 78 -5.77 6.06 4.52
N LEU A 79 -6.77 5.37 5.06
CA LEU A 79 -8.13 5.88 5.18
C LEU A 79 -8.20 7.01 6.21
N ILE A 80 -7.59 6.82 7.38
CA ILE A 80 -7.50 7.87 8.40
C ILE A 80 -6.73 9.08 7.84
N ALA A 81 -5.59 8.86 7.20
CA ALA A 81 -4.80 9.93 6.58
C ALA A 81 -5.57 10.68 5.48
N SER A 82 -6.35 9.96 4.68
CA SER A 82 -7.24 10.53 3.66
C SER A 82 -8.34 11.41 4.28
N ILE A 83 -8.93 10.97 5.39
CA ILE A 83 -9.91 11.77 6.14
C ILE A 83 -9.24 13.00 6.73
N MET A 84 -8.08 12.86 7.37
CA MET A 84 -7.35 13.98 7.97
C MET A 84 -6.98 15.04 6.91
N GLN A 85 -6.53 14.60 5.73
CA GLN A 85 -6.28 15.46 4.57
C GLN A 85 -7.53 16.22 4.15
N PHE A 86 -8.67 15.52 4.06
CA PHE A 86 -9.94 16.12 3.66
C PHE A 86 -10.44 17.16 4.68
N THR A 87 -10.24 16.89 5.97
CA THR A 87 -10.60 17.80 7.07
C THR A 87 -9.58 18.93 7.31
N GLY A 88 -8.43 18.92 6.61
CA GLY A 88 -7.37 19.92 6.76
C GLY A 88 -6.53 19.78 8.05
N HIS A 89 -6.57 18.63 8.72
CA HIS A 89 -5.83 18.37 9.96
C HIS A 89 -4.44 17.78 9.75
N ALA A 90 -4.14 17.24 8.57
CA ALA A 90 -2.82 16.73 8.20
C ALA A 90 -2.58 16.95 6.70
N GLU A 91 -1.33 17.19 6.30
CA GLU A 91 -0.95 17.27 4.89
C GLU A 91 -0.13 16.05 4.45
N CYS A 92 -0.70 15.27 3.53
CA CYS A 92 0.00 14.23 2.79
C CYS A 92 0.80 14.84 1.64
N PRO A 93 1.97 14.26 1.29
CA PRO A 93 2.76 14.72 0.17
C PRO A 93 1.91 14.69 -1.10
N LYS A 94 2.00 15.78 -1.86
CA LYS A 94 1.28 15.94 -3.12
C LYS A 94 2.19 15.48 -4.24
N THR A 95 1.62 14.77 -5.21
CA THR A 95 2.33 14.46 -6.46
C THR A 95 2.58 15.74 -7.27
N ALA A 96 3.34 15.65 -8.36
CA ALA A 96 3.53 16.77 -9.29
C ALA A 96 2.21 17.32 -9.89
N SER A 97 1.12 16.54 -9.89
CA SER A 97 -0.21 16.99 -10.30
C SER A 97 -1.05 17.58 -9.17
N GLY A 98 -0.48 17.76 -7.97
CA GLY A 98 -1.14 18.33 -6.80
C GLY A 98 -2.05 17.35 -6.03
N THR A 99 -2.13 16.09 -6.46
CA THR A 99 -3.00 15.09 -5.83
C THR A 99 -2.31 14.47 -4.60
N PRO A 100 -3.00 14.40 -3.43
CA PRO A 100 -2.43 13.79 -2.22
C PRO A 100 -2.13 12.30 -2.42
N MET A 101 -0.92 11.88 -2.06
CA MET A 101 -0.49 10.48 -2.22
C MET A 101 -1.28 9.50 -1.33
N CYS A 102 -1.82 9.95 -0.19
CA CYS A 102 -2.63 9.13 0.69
C CYS A 102 -3.88 8.54 0.01
N TYR A 103 -4.48 9.26 -0.95
CA TYR A 103 -5.60 8.74 -1.75
C TYR A 103 -5.15 7.63 -2.70
N TYR A 104 -3.95 7.72 -3.29
CA TYR A 104 -3.41 6.63 -4.10
C TYR A 104 -3.11 5.41 -3.24
N SER A 105 -2.49 5.58 -2.06
CA SER A 105 -2.25 4.48 -1.14
C SER A 105 -3.56 3.78 -0.74
N LEU A 106 -4.61 4.55 -0.42
CA LEU A 106 -5.94 4.01 -0.12
C LEU A 106 -6.48 3.17 -1.28
N LEU A 107 -6.40 3.70 -2.50
CA LEU A 107 -6.86 3.01 -3.72
C LEU A 107 -6.07 1.74 -3.99
N LEU A 108 -4.74 1.77 -3.84
CA LEU A 108 -3.87 0.61 -4.03
C LEU A 108 -4.18 -0.48 -3.00
N PHE A 109 -4.25 -0.16 -1.70
CA PHE A 109 -4.54 -1.15 -0.67
C PHE A 109 -5.95 -1.72 -0.77
N SER A 110 -6.95 -0.88 -1.07
CA SER A 110 -8.32 -1.35 -1.32
C SER A 110 -8.39 -2.31 -2.50
N SER A 111 -7.70 -1.96 -3.60
CA SER A 111 -7.59 -2.82 -4.78
C SER A 111 -6.92 -4.15 -4.44
N LEU A 112 -5.81 -4.13 -3.70
CA LEU A 112 -5.10 -5.34 -3.28
C LEU A 112 -5.98 -6.29 -2.46
N ILE A 113 -6.76 -5.75 -1.52
CA ILE A 113 -7.70 -6.54 -0.70
C ILE A 113 -8.76 -7.19 -1.59
N ILE A 114 -9.42 -6.42 -2.46
CA ILE A 114 -10.47 -6.93 -3.36
C ILE A 114 -9.89 -7.99 -4.30
N LEU A 115 -8.76 -7.71 -4.96
CA LEU A 115 -8.11 -8.66 -5.85
C LEU A 115 -7.71 -9.94 -5.11
N LYS A 116 -7.21 -9.85 -3.88
CA LYS A 116 -6.85 -11.04 -3.09
C LYS A 116 -8.06 -11.89 -2.75
N ILE A 117 -9.19 -11.28 -2.41
CA ILE A 117 -10.46 -12.00 -2.18
C ILE A 117 -10.90 -12.72 -3.46
N LEU A 118 -10.87 -12.04 -4.61
CA LEU A 118 -11.21 -12.63 -5.90
C LEU A 118 -10.27 -13.77 -6.28
N TYR A 119 -8.97 -13.64 -6.00
CA TYR A 119 -7.97 -14.68 -6.23
C TYR A 119 -8.24 -15.93 -5.39
N ILE A 120 -8.59 -15.76 -4.10
CA ILE A 120 -8.90 -16.89 -3.21
C ILE A 120 -10.20 -17.56 -3.64
N LYS A 121 -11.25 -16.80 -3.98
CA LYS A 121 -12.55 -17.33 -4.42
C LYS A 121 -12.45 -18.05 -5.77
N SER A 122 -11.54 -17.62 -6.64
CA SER A 122 -11.29 -18.23 -7.95
C SER A 122 -10.42 -19.48 -7.89
N LYS A 123 -9.79 -19.80 -6.76
CA LYS A 123 -9.15 -21.11 -6.58
C LYS A 123 -10.23 -22.16 -6.30
N PRO A 124 -10.25 -23.29 -7.04
CA PRO A 124 -11.09 -24.42 -6.65
C PRO A 124 -10.68 -24.83 -5.22
N LYS A 125 -11.67 -24.99 -4.33
CA LYS A 125 -11.46 -25.67 -3.04
C LYS A 125 -10.86 -27.05 -3.36
N PRO A 126 -9.82 -27.50 -2.62
CA PRO A 126 -9.37 -28.88 -2.73
C PRO A 126 -10.52 -29.84 -2.36
#